data_AF-A0A7J6TA84-F1
#
_entry.id   AF-A0A7J6TA84-F1
#
_cell.length_a   1.000
_cell.length_b   1.000
_cell.length_c   1.000
_cell.angle_alpha   90.00
_cell.angle_beta   90.00
_cell.angle_gamma   90.00
#
_symmetry.space_group_name_H-M   'P 1'
#
loop_
_entity.id
_entity.type
_entity.pdbx_description
1 polymer ?
#
loop_
_entity_poly.entity_id
_entity_poly.type
_entity_poly.pdbx_seq_one_letter_code
_entity_poly.pdbx_strand_id
1 'polypeptide(L)'
;MVKTDPSISMKMHLYQLVGRAAPSAKNPKPKIFRMKMFARNSVVAKSKFWYYMKRITKAKLTGGEMLGITECFEKHPTTVNNYGIWLRYDSRSGTHNM
;
A
#
# COMPACT_ATOMS: atom_id res chain seq x y z
N MET A 1 10.80 27.27 5.57
CA MET A 1 10.04 26.21 4.88
C MET A 1 9.61 26.74 3.53
N VAL A 2 10.13 26.19 2.44
CA VAL A 2 9.71 26.60 1.09
C VAL A 2 8.25 26.17 0.91
N LYS A 3 7.36 27.12 0.66
CA LYS A 3 5.96 26.82 0.32
C LYS A 3 5.98 26.15 -1.05
N THR A 4 5.78 24.84 -1.09
CA THR A 4 5.59 24.08 -2.33
C THR A 4 4.25 24.47 -2.95
N ASP A 5 4.26 24.77 -4.25
CA ASP A 5 3.04 25.03 -5.01
C ASP A 5 2.15 23.76 -5.02
N PRO A 6 0.88 23.83 -4.58
CA PRO A 6 0.00 22.66 -4.58
C PRO A 6 -0.46 22.24 -5.98
N SER A 7 -0.28 23.06 -7.01
CA SER A 7 -0.70 22.76 -8.39
C SER A 7 0.22 21.80 -9.14
N ILE A 8 1.50 21.72 -8.74
CA ILE A 8 2.54 20.97 -9.47
C ILE A 8 2.63 19.49 -9.08
N SER A 9 1.89 19.03 -8.05
CA SER A 9 2.02 17.66 -7.56
C SER A 9 0.70 17.04 -7.12
N MET A 10 0.47 15.79 -7.52
CA MET A 10 -0.63 14.99 -6.98
C MET A 10 -0.31 14.56 -5.54
N LYS A 11 -1.28 14.70 -4.63
CA LYS A 11 -1.17 14.25 -3.22
C LYS A 11 -1.10 12.72 -3.14
N MET A 12 0.08 12.16 -3.32
CA MET A 12 0.28 10.72 -3.35
C MET A 12 1.59 10.35 -2.65
N HIS A 13 1.49 9.44 -1.68
CA HIS A 13 2.56 9.07 -0.77
C HIS A 13 2.78 7.57 -0.81
N LEU A 14 4.03 7.13 -0.65
CA LEU A 14 4.35 5.71 -0.55
C LEU A 14 4.25 5.27 0.92
N TYR A 15 3.41 4.27 1.20
CA TYR A 15 3.29 3.68 2.52
C TYR A 15 3.78 2.23 2.52
N GLN A 16 4.53 1.87 3.55
CA GLN A 16 4.81 0.50 3.92
C GLN A 16 3.83 0.07 5.01
N LEU A 17 3.00 -0.93 4.69
CA LEU A 17 2.02 -1.50 5.61
C LEU A 17 2.44 -2.91 5.98
N VAL A 18 2.35 -3.20 7.27
CA VAL A 18 2.62 -4.52 7.84
C VAL A 18 1.40 -4.97 8.61
N GLY A 19 0.91 -6.16 8.32
CA GLY A 19 -0.28 -6.73 8.97
C GLY A 19 -0.30 -8.25 8.89
N ARG A 20 -1.19 -8.85 9.69
CA ARG A 20 -1.36 -10.31 9.78
C ARG A 20 -2.80 -10.67 10.07
N ALA A 21 -3.15 -11.95 9.94
CA ALA A 21 -4.39 -12.45 10.55
C ALA A 21 -4.27 -12.39 12.08
N ALA A 22 -5.39 -12.22 12.78
CA ALA A 22 -5.40 -12.27 14.24
C ALA A 22 -4.96 -13.67 14.72
N PRO A 23 -4.10 -13.76 15.74
CA PRO A 23 -3.76 -15.03 16.36
C PRO A 23 -5.00 -15.78 16.84
N SER A 24 -5.03 -17.10 16.67
CA SER A 24 -6.10 -17.97 17.16
C SER A 24 -5.52 -19.24 17.78
N ALA A 25 -6.31 -19.99 18.56
CA ALA A 25 -5.87 -21.27 19.13
C ALA A 25 -5.35 -22.25 18.06
N LYS A 26 -5.94 -22.23 16.85
CA LYS A 26 -5.51 -23.05 15.71
C LYS A 26 -4.24 -22.54 15.03
N ASN A 27 -4.02 -21.23 15.05
CA ASN A 27 -2.85 -20.60 14.45
C ASN A 27 -2.33 -19.47 15.35
N PRO A 28 -1.49 -19.80 16.36
CA PRO A 28 -1.00 -18.82 17.33
C PRO A 28 0.06 -17.88 16.73
N LYS A 29 0.72 -18.28 15.64
CA LYS A 29 1.79 -17.51 14.97
C LYS A 29 1.44 -17.28 13.49
N PRO A 30 0.42 -16.45 13.19
CA PRO A 30 0.01 -16.20 11.82
C PRO A 30 1.10 -15.48 11.02
N LYS A 31 1.19 -15.80 9.72
CA LYS A 31 2.18 -15.21 8.81
C LYS A 31 1.98 -13.70 8.70
N ILE A 32 3.08 -12.97 8.78
CA ILE A 32 3.11 -11.52 8.64
C ILE A 32 3.29 -11.15 7.17
N PHE A 33 2.49 -10.20 6.71
CA PHE A 33 2.54 -9.66 5.35
C PHE A 33 2.99 -8.22 5.37
N ARG A 34 3.82 -7.85 4.40
CA ARG A 34 4.31 -6.49 4.18
C ARG A 34 4.00 -6.09 2.74
N MET A 35 3.44 -4.91 2.56
CA MET A 35 3.15 -4.33 1.25
C MET A 35 3.62 -2.87 1.20
N LYS A 36 4.18 -2.47 0.06
CA LYS A 36 4.40 -1.05 -0.27
C LYS A 36 3.31 -0.60 -1.22
N MET A 37 2.65 0.52 -0.95
CA MET A 37 1.57 1.02 -1.80
C MET A 37 1.47 2.53 -1.80
N PHE A 38 1.11 3.08 -2.95
CA PHE A 38 0.81 4.49 -3.11
C PHE A 38 -0.63 4.82 -2.70
N ALA A 39 -0.79 5.81 -1.82
CA ALA A 39 -2.08 6.30 -1.36
C ALA A 39 -2.06 7.78 -1.00
N ARG A 40 -3.23 8.42 -0.99
CA ARG A 40 -3.37 9.85 -0.64
C ARG A 40 -3.11 10.14 0.83
N ASN A 41 -3.33 9.14 1.69
CA ASN A 41 -3.12 9.20 3.13
C ASN A 41 -3.07 7.77 3.71
N SER A 42 -2.73 7.67 4.99
CA SER A 42 -2.61 6.40 5.72
C SER A 42 -3.91 5.60 5.81
N VAL A 43 -5.08 6.27 5.88
CA VAL A 43 -6.40 5.62 5.96
C VAL A 43 -6.72 4.89 4.66
N VAL A 44 -6.53 5.56 3.51
CA VAL A 44 -6.71 4.96 2.19
C VAL A 44 -5.70 3.83 1.97
N ALA A 45 -4.46 3.99 2.45
CA ALA A 45 -3.45 2.94 2.40
C ALA A 45 -3.90 1.69 3.18
N LYS A 46 -4.41 1.87 4.41
CA LYS A 46 -4.96 0.77 5.23
C LYS A 46 -6.13 0.08 4.54
N SER A 47 -7.04 0.83 3.94
CA SER A 47 -8.17 0.26 3.19
C SER A 47 -7.71 -0.60 2.00
N LYS A 48 -6.79 -0.07 1.18
CA LYS A 48 -6.19 -0.81 0.04
C LYS A 48 -5.46 -2.07 0.50
N PHE A 49 -4.72 -2.01 1.61
CA PHE A 49 -4.05 -3.18 2.18
C PHE A 49 -5.03 -4.31 2.47
N TRP A 50 -6.15 -4.03 3.14
CA TRP A 50 -7.15 -5.05 3.44
C TRP A 50 -7.89 -5.56 2.20
N TYR A 51 -8.07 -4.69 1.19
CA TYR A 51 -8.57 -5.12 -0.13
C TYR A 51 -7.66 -6.18 -0.76
N TYR A 52 -6.34 -5.96 -0.77
CA TYR A 52 -5.38 -6.93 -1.32
C TYR A 52 -5.24 -8.18 -0.45
N MET A 53 -5.18 -8.04 0.88
CA MET A 53 -5.11 -9.17 1.81
C MET A 53 -6.29 -10.13 1.62
N LYS A 54 -7.50 -9.60 1.43
CA LYS A 54 -8.69 -10.42 1.16
C LYS A 54 -8.54 -11.24 -0.12
N ARG A 55 -7.95 -10.65 -1.19
CA ARG A 55 -7.77 -11.30 -2.49
C ARG A 55 -6.63 -12.33 -2.49
N ILE A 56 -5.54 -12.08 -1.76
CA ILE A 56 -4.32 -12.91 -1.82
C ILE A 56 -4.31 -13.97 -0.71
N THR A 57 -4.69 -13.62 0.53
CA THR A 57 -4.45 -14.45 1.73
C THR A 57 -5.71 -14.85 2.47
N LYS A 58 -6.90 -14.46 1.97
CA LYS A 58 -8.22 -14.62 2.60
C LYS A 58 -8.39 -13.92 3.96
N ALA A 59 -7.39 -13.17 4.43
CA ALA A 59 -7.47 -12.39 5.66
C ALA A 59 -8.30 -11.11 5.43
N LYS A 60 -9.14 -10.75 6.41
CA LYS A 60 -10.01 -9.58 6.39
C LYS A 60 -9.67 -8.64 7.53
N LEU A 61 -10.07 -7.37 7.41
CA LEU A 61 -9.89 -6.36 8.47
C LEU A 61 -10.44 -6.81 9.83
N THR A 62 -11.61 -7.46 9.86
CA THR A 62 -12.27 -7.88 11.10
C THR A 62 -11.54 -9.01 11.83
N GLY A 63 -10.81 -9.86 11.10
CA GLY A 63 -10.06 -11.00 11.64
C GLY A 63 -8.55 -10.82 11.50
N GLY A 64 -8.09 -9.58 11.44
CA GLY A 64 -6.71 -9.23 11.14
C GLY A 64 -6.22 -8.04 11.95
N GLU A 65 -4.92 -8.02 12.20
CA GLU A 65 -4.25 -6.99 12.99
C GLU A 65 -3.27 -6.23 12.10
N MET A 66 -3.32 -4.90 12.18
CA MET A 66 -2.28 -4.04 11.60
C MET A 66 -1.13 -3.93 12.59
N LEU A 67 0.07 -4.29 12.17
CA LEU A 67 1.28 -4.21 13.00
C LEU A 67 1.99 -2.85 12.85
N GLY A 68 1.92 -2.25 11.68
CA GLY A 68 2.55 -0.95 11.45
C GLY A 68 2.18 -0.32 10.10
N ILE A 69 2.19 1.00 10.08
CA ILE A 69 2.05 1.83 8.88
C ILE A 69 3.20 2.84 8.94
N THR A 70 4.07 2.81 7.94
CA THR A 70 5.23 3.71 7.85
C THR A 70 5.19 4.43 6.52
N GLU A 71 5.29 5.76 6.53
CA GLU A 71 5.46 6.53 5.30
C GLU A 71 6.90 6.43 4.81
N CYS A 72 7.08 6.21 3.51
CA CYS A 72 8.37 6.06 2.87
C CYS A 72 8.62 7.27 1.96
N PHE A 73 9.78 7.89 2.12
CA PHE A 73 10.22 9.03 1.32
C PHE A 73 11.35 8.64 0.39
N GLU A 74 11.47 9.37 -0.72
CA GLU A 74 12.59 9.19 -1.66
C GLU A 74 13.90 9.56 -0.98
N LYS A 75 14.95 8.74 -1.16
CA LYS A 75 16.23 8.95 -0.48
C LYS A 75 16.97 10.16 -1.04
N HIS A 76 16.88 10.35 -2.36
CA HIS A 76 17.57 11.41 -3.09
C HIS A 76 16.55 12.16 -3.96
N PRO A 77 15.73 13.06 -3.36
CA PRO A 77 14.68 13.76 -4.09
C PRO A 77 15.21 14.81 -5.07
N THR A 78 16.51 15.14 -5.01
CA THR A 78 17.17 16.13 -5.87
C THR A 78 17.78 15.52 -7.13
N THR A 79 17.80 14.20 -7.27
CA THR A 79 18.39 13.50 -8.41
C THR A 79 17.31 12.96 -9.34
N VAL A 80 17.49 13.15 -10.64
CA VAL A 80 16.60 12.56 -11.66
C VAL A 80 16.89 11.07 -11.76
N ASN A 81 15.85 10.24 -11.64
CA ASN A 81 15.93 8.79 -11.71
C ASN A 81 14.91 8.25 -12.73
N ASN A 82 15.27 7.17 -13.42
CA ASN A 82 14.38 6.46 -14.33
C ASN A 82 13.59 5.39 -13.55
N TYR A 83 12.26 5.47 -13.56
CA TYR A 83 11.38 4.50 -12.87
C TYR A 83 10.58 3.68 -13.87
N GLY A 84 10.66 2.35 -13.74
CA GLY A 84 9.73 1.42 -14.37
C GLY A 84 8.51 1.19 -13.48
N ILE A 85 7.31 1.25 -14.05
CA ILE A 85 6.06 1.01 -13.34
C ILE A 85 5.34 -0.14 -14.02
N TRP A 86 5.04 -1.19 -13.25
CA TRP A 86 4.15 -2.26 -13.67
C TRP A 86 2.77 -2.00 -13.09
N LEU A 87 1.75 -2.08 -13.95
CA LEU A 87 0.38 -1.87 -13.55
C LEU A 87 -0.55 -2.89 -14.20
N ARG A 88 -1.63 -3.18 -13.49
CA ARG A 88 -2.79 -3.88 -14.03
C ARG A 88 -3.96 -2.93 -13.93
N TYR A 89 -4.67 -2.72 -15.03
CA TYR A 89 -5.85 -1.87 -15.08
C TYR A 89 -7.00 -2.56 -15.80
N ASP A 90 -8.22 -2.17 -15.45
CA ASP A 90 -9.44 -2.61 -16.12
C ASP A 90 -9.90 -1.51 -17.08
N SER A 91 -9.99 -1.85 -18.37
CA SER A 91 -10.62 -1.03 -19.40
C SER A 91 -12.12 -1.36 -19.50
N ARG A 92 -12.86 -0.66 -20.37
CA ARG A 92 -14.26 -1.00 -20.66
C ARG A 92 -14.43 -2.42 -21.20
N SER A 93 -13.39 -2.97 -21.82
CA SER A 93 -13.43 -4.26 -22.52
C SER A 93 -12.77 -5.40 -21.74
N GLY A 94 -11.94 -5.13 -20.73
CA GLY A 94 -11.28 -6.17 -19.95
C GLY A 94 -10.06 -5.71 -19.15
N THR A 95 -9.34 -6.67 -18.57
CA THR A 95 -8.17 -6.44 -17.71
C THR A 95 -6.86 -6.55 -18.51
N HIS A 96 -5.98 -5.55 -18.38
CA HIS A 96 -4.71 -5.47 -19.10
C HIS A 96 -3.54 -5.27 -18.14
N ASN A 97 -2.38 -5.87 -18.46
CA ASN A 97 -1.12 -5.61 -17.76
C ASN A 97 -0.26 -4.71 -18.66
N MET A 98 0.34 -3.68 -18.07
CA MET A 98 1.29 -2.77 -18.73
C MET A 98 2.53 -2.60 -17.84
#